data_AF-K4MW98-F1
#
_entry.id   AF-K4MW98-F1
#
_cell.length_a   1.000
_cell.length_b   1.000
_cell.length_c   1.000
_cell.angle_alpha   90.00
_cell.angle_beta   90.00
_cell.angle_gamma   90.00
#
_symmetry.space_group_name_H-M   'P 1'
#
loop_
_entity.id
_entity.type
_entity.pdbx_description
1 polymer ?
#
loop_
_entity_poly.entity_id
_entity_poly.type
_entity_poly.pdbx_seq_one_letter_code
_entity_poly.pdbx_strand_id
1 'polypeptide(L)'
;GMNGFDRQQLVTTEIQWPNGIALDLVKSRLYWLDSKLHMLSSIDLNGQDRRLVLKSHMFLPHPLALTIFEDRVYWIDGENEAVYGANKFTGSELVTLVNNLNDAQDIIIYHELVQPSGKNWCEENMANGGCSYLCLPAPQINEHSPKYTCACPAGYFLQEDGLRCAVSGTGTTVAYTEAKDTSRTEKSPTVGLVPGGFNISGTVSEVAAARGTSGAWAALPVLLLVMAVVAGYFMWR
;
A
#
# COMPACT_ATOMS: atom_id res chain seq x y z
N GLY A 1 9.36 -5.84 -10.40
CA GLY A 1 9.31 -5.13 -11.70
C GLY A 1 7.88 -4.72 -11.96
N MET A 2 7.64 -3.88 -12.95
CA MET A 2 6.32 -3.35 -13.32
C MET A 2 5.94 -3.65 -14.78
N ASN A 3 6.68 -4.54 -15.43
CA ASN A 3 6.48 -4.91 -16.84
C ASN A 3 5.43 -6.02 -17.05
N GLY A 4 4.78 -6.51 -15.98
CA GLY A 4 3.75 -7.55 -16.06
C GLY A 4 4.28 -8.97 -16.27
N PHE A 5 5.60 -9.17 -16.35
CA PHE A 5 6.24 -10.48 -16.40
C PHE A 5 6.57 -11.00 -14.99
N ASP A 6 6.87 -12.30 -14.90
CA ASP A 6 7.25 -12.99 -13.65
C ASP A 6 6.22 -12.84 -12.51
N ARG A 7 4.92 -12.94 -12.85
CA ARG A 7 3.85 -12.96 -11.85
C ARG A 7 3.96 -14.20 -10.98
N GLN A 8 4.02 -14.00 -9.66
CA GLN A 8 4.07 -15.06 -8.66
C GLN A 8 3.04 -14.82 -7.56
N GLN A 9 2.61 -15.90 -6.90
CA GLN A 9 1.76 -15.82 -5.71
C GLN A 9 2.64 -15.66 -4.47
N LEU A 10 2.41 -14.59 -3.69
CA LEU A 10 3.18 -14.31 -2.47
C LEU A 10 2.53 -14.91 -1.22
N VAL A 11 1.20 -14.85 -1.12
CA VAL A 11 0.42 -15.35 0.02
C VAL A 11 -0.70 -16.25 -0.53
N THR A 12 -0.76 -17.49 -0.06
CA THR A 12 -1.72 -18.51 -0.52
C THR A 12 -2.50 -19.18 0.60
N THR A 13 -2.07 -19.01 1.85
CA THR A 13 -2.69 -19.62 3.04
C THR A 13 -3.29 -18.53 3.92
N GLU A 14 -4.27 -18.89 4.76
CA GLU A 14 -4.87 -17.98 5.75
C GLU A 14 -5.23 -16.60 5.15
N ILE A 15 -5.83 -16.61 3.96
CA ILE A 15 -6.27 -15.43 3.22
C ILE A 15 -7.64 -15.76 2.65
N GLN A 16 -8.59 -14.84 2.79
CA GLN A 16 -9.98 -15.02 2.39
C GLN A 16 -10.45 -13.80 1.60
N TRP A 17 -10.62 -12.64 2.25
CA TRP A 17 -11.08 -11.40 1.61
C TRP A 17 -10.05 -10.28 1.81
N PRO A 18 -8.93 -10.31 1.06
CA PRO A 18 -7.93 -9.27 1.12
C PRO A 18 -8.44 -7.99 0.42
N ASN A 19 -8.65 -6.92 1.19
CA ASN A 19 -9.26 -5.69 0.68
C ASN A 19 -8.25 -4.55 0.50
N GLY A 20 -7.43 -4.29 1.53
CA GLY A 20 -6.46 -3.19 1.54
C GLY A 20 -5.02 -3.70 1.60
N ILE A 21 -4.08 -2.97 0.97
CA ILE A 21 -2.67 -3.32 0.91
C ILE A 21 -1.78 -2.07 0.98
N ALA A 22 -0.66 -2.13 1.70
CA ALA A 22 0.36 -1.09 1.70
C ALA A 22 1.77 -1.67 1.74
N LEU A 23 2.74 -0.88 1.26
CA LEU A 23 4.12 -1.29 1.08
C LEU A 23 5.08 -0.39 1.86
N ASP A 24 5.90 -1.00 2.72
CA ASP A 24 7.05 -0.35 3.35
C ASP A 24 8.28 -0.59 2.46
N LEU A 25 8.61 0.41 1.64
CA LEU A 25 9.76 0.34 0.71
C LEU A 25 11.09 0.23 1.45
N VAL A 26 11.21 0.83 2.63
CA VAL A 26 12.46 0.83 3.42
C VAL A 26 12.69 -0.52 4.06
N LYS A 27 11.65 -1.13 4.63
CA LYS A 27 11.73 -2.46 5.26
C LYS A 27 11.50 -3.61 4.29
N SER A 28 11.18 -3.34 3.02
CA SER A 28 10.80 -4.37 2.04
C SER A 28 9.70 -5.29 2.56
N ARG A 29 8.65 -4.68 3.12
CA ARG A 29 7.57 -5.39 3.82
C ARG A 29 6.20 -4.93 3.36
N LEU A 30 5.30 -5.88 3.21
CA LEU A 30 3.92 -5.68 2.77
C LEU A 30 2.97 -5.85 3.95
N TYR A 31 1.93 -5.01 4.00
CA TYR A 31 0.85 -5.04 4.98
C TYR A 31 -0.47 -5.21 4.25
N TRP A 32 -1.39 -6.01 4.78
CA TRP A 32 -2.73 -6.16 4.21
C TRP A 32 -3.80 -6.36 5.28
N LEU A 33 -5.03 -6.03 4.89
CA LEU A 33 -6.26 -6.28 5.66
C LEU A 33 -7.00 -7.47 5.08
N ASP A 34 -7.62 -8.26 5.94
CA ASP A 34 -8.57 -9.30 5.53
C ASP A 34 -9.89 -9.14 6.28
N SER A 35 -10.96 -8.89 5.54
CA SER A 35 -12.28 -8.61 6.10
C SER A 35 -12.98 -9.84 6.66
N LYS A 36 -12.75 -11.01 6.06
CA LYS A 36 -13.39 -12.24 6.53
C LYS A 36 -12.71 -12.78 7.78
N LEU A 37 -11.40 -12.56 7.90
CA LEU A 37 -10.59 -13.02 9.03
C LEU A 37 -10.42 -11.96 10.13
N HIS A 38 -10.93 -10.75 9.91
CA HIS A 38 -10.87 -9.61 10.83
C HIS A 38 -9.44 -9.30 11.29
N MET A 39 -8.51 -9.28 10.34
CA MET A 39 -7.08 -9.20 10.64
C MET A 39 -6.33 -8.17 9.79
N LEU A 40 -5.29 -7.61 10.41
CA LEU A 40 -4.21 -6.87 9.77
C LEU A 40 -2.96 -7.74 9.87
N SER A 41 -2.38 -8.10 8.73
CA SER A 41 -1.18 -8.93 8.66
C SER A 41 -0.06 -8.25 7.89
N SER A 42 1.16 -8.76 8.06
CA SER A 42 2.33 -8.31 7.33
C SER A 42 3.24 -9.46 6.92
N ILE A 43 4.03 -9.28 5.87
CA ILE A 43 4.95 -10.27 5.33
C ILE A 43 6.09 -9.57 4.59
N ASP A 44 7.28 -10.16 4.58
CA ASP A 44 8.37 -9.65 3.76
C ASP A 44 8.09 -9.88 2.27
N LEU A 45 8.64 -9.04 1.39
CA LEU A 45 8.43 -9.15 -0.06
C LEU A 45 9.00 -10.42 -0.69
N ASN A 46 9.87 -11.12 0.03
CA ASN A 46 10.37 -12.44 -0.35
C ASN A 46 9.45 -13.60 0.11
N GLY A 47 8.32 -13.29 0.75
CA GLY A 47 7.33 -14.27 1.23
C GLY A 47 7.63 -14.86 2.61
N GLN A 48 8.64 -14.36 3.32
CA GLN A 48 9.03 -14.85 4.65
C GLN A 48 8.49 -13.94 5.77
N ASP A 49 8.68 -14.40 7.01
CA ASP A 49 8.37 -13.66 8.24
C ASP A 49 6.95 -13.07 8.26
N ARG A 50 5.97 -13.89 7.90
CA ARG A 50 4.56 -13.52 8.02
C ARG A 50 4.19 -13.31 9.49
N ARG A 51 3.54 -12.18 9.79
CA ARG A 51 3.10 -11.81 11.14
C ARG A 51 1.67 -11.28 11.14
N LEU A 52 0.89 -11.75 12.10
CA LEU A 52 -0.39 -11.14 12.48
C LEU A 52 -0.10 -9.90 13.34
N VAL A 53 -0.50 -8.72 12.86
CA VAL A 53 -0.28 -7.44 13.57
C VAL A 53 -1.45 -7.14 14.50
N LEU A 54 -2.68 -7.29 14.00
CA LEU A 54 -3.90 -7.04 14.76
C LEU A 54 -4.98 -8.04 14.34
N LYS A 55 -5.76 -8.55 15.31
CA LYS A 55 -6.98 -9.31 15.05
C LYS A 55 -8.07 -8.80 15.98
N SER A 56 -9.14 -8.24 15.41
CA SER A 56 -10.22 -7.65 16.20
C SER A 56 -11.51 -7.58 15.40
N HIS A 57 -12.55 -8.27 15.87
CA HIS A 57 -13.90 -8.14 15.30
C HIS A 57 -14.52 -6.75 15.54
N MET A 58 -14.02 -6.01 16.54
CA MET A 58 -14.54 -4.68 16.88
C MET A 58 -13.96 -3.58 15.99
N PHE A 59 -12.67 -3.67 15.65
CA PHE A 59 -11.97 -2.62 14.91
C PHE A 59 -11.65 -3.00 13.45
N LEU A 60 -11.87 -4.25 13.07
CA LEU A 60 -11.76 -4.78 11.72
C LEU A 60 -12.99 -5.61 11.29
N PRO A 61 -14.25 -5.21 11.61
CA PRO A 61 -15.42 -5.93 11.12
C PRO A 61 -15.51 -5.92 9.58
N HIS A 62 -15.18 -4.79 8.92
CA HIS A 62 -15.16 -4.69 7.46
C HIS A 62 -14.11 -3.66 6.95
N PRO A 63 -12.81 -3.98 7.09
CA PRO A 63 -11.74 -3.08 6.67
C PRO A 63 -11.65 -2.98 5.13
N LEU A 64 -11.44 -1.77 4.63
CA LEU A 64 -11.47 -1.48 3.19
C LEU A 64 -10.07 -1.18 2.63
N ALA A 65 -9.39 -0.19 3.20
CA ALA A 65 -8.08 0.26 2.76
C ALA A 65 -7.16 0.51 3.95
N LEU A 66 -5.85 0.40 3.73
CA LEU A 66 -4.84 0.77 4.72
C LEU A 66 -3.71 1.57 4.10
N THR A 67 -3.05 2.34 4.93
CA THR A 67 -1.80 3.02 4.61
C THR A 67 -0.87 2.98 5.82
N ILE A 68 0.42 3.23 5.59
CA ILE A 68 1.44 3.18 6.64
C ILE A 68 2.30 4.43 6.59
N PHE A 69 2.75 4.88 7.75
CA PHE A 69 3.76 5.92 7.86
C PHE A 69 4.51 5.78 9.18
N GLU A 70 5.83 5.94 9.14
CA GLU A 70 6.70 5.77 10.30
C GLU A 70 6.46 4.41 10.99
N ASP A 71 6.08 4.39 12.27
CA ASP A 71 5.80 3.19 13.06
C ASP A 71 4.30 2.84 13.11
N ARG A 72 3.45 3.57 12.39
CA ARG A 72 1.99 3.43 12.45
C ARG A 72 1.39 2.87 11.17
N VAL A 73 0.28 2.17 11.35
CA VAL A 73 -0.63 1.75 10.30
C VAL A 73 -1.98 2.40 10.54
N TYR A 74 -2.61 2.84 9.46
CA TYR A 74 -3.91 3.47 9.45
C TYR A 74 -4.82 2.72 8.51
N TRP A 75 -6.08 2.56 8.87
CA TRP A 75 -7.06 1.90 8.01
C TRP A 75 -8.43 2.53 8.10
N ILE A 76 -9.18 2.40 7.01
CA ILE A 76 -10.61 2.66 6.97
C ILE A 76 -11.34 1.35 7.26
N ASP A 77 -12.34 1.43 8.12
CA ASP A 77 -13.31 0.37 8.30
C ASP A 77 -14.70 0.88 7.90
N GLY A 78 -15.32 0.16 6.95
CA GLY A 78 -16.56 0.59 6.32
C GLY A 78 -17.81 0.33 7.16
N GLU A 79 -17.76 -0.64 8.09
CA GLU A 79 -18.89 -0.91 8.99
C GLU A 79 -18.90 0.07 10.18
N ASN A 80 -17.71 0.41 10.69
CA ASN A 80 -17.58 1.42 11.74
C ASN A 80 -17.62 2.87 11.23
N GLU A 81 -17.57 3.08 9.90
CA GLU A 81 -17.53 4.42 9.29
C GLU A 81 -16.41 5.28 9.89
N ALA A 82 -15.22 4.70 10.06
CA ALA A 82 -14.14 5.29 10.83
C ALA A 82 -12.76 5.02 10.25
N VAL A 83 -11.83 5.92 10.56
CA VAL A 83 -10.39 5.73 10.36
C VAL A 83 -9.75 5.45 11.72
N TYR A 84 -9.00 4.35 11.79
CA TYR A 84 -8.22 3.98 12.96
C TYR A 84 -6.73 4.09 12.68
N GLY A 85 -5.95 4.12 13.76
CA GLY A 85 -4.49 4.00 13.70
C GLY A 85 -3.96 3.15 14.84
N ALA A 86 -2.90 2.38 14.59
CA ALA A 86 -2.21 1.57 15.60
C ALA A 86 -0.71 1.46 15.27
N ASN A 87 0.09 0.96 16.20
CA ASN A 87 1.47 0.60 15.93
C ASN A 87 1.52 -0.56 14.92
N LYS A 88 2.27 -0.41 13.82
CA LYS A 88 2.28 -1.37 12.71
C LYS A 88 3.02 -2.68 13.01
N PHE A 89 3.75 -2.75 14.11
CA PHE A 89 4.52 -3.94 14.49
C PHE A 89 3.78 -4.80 15.52
N THR A 90 3.08 -4.16 16.46
CA THR A 90 2.46 -4.82 17.62
C THR A 90 0.93 -4.76 17.63
N GLY A 91 0.32 -3.89 16.82
CA GLY A 91 -1.11 -3.59 16.88
C GLY A 91 -1.54 -2.82 18.14
N SER A 92 -0.60 -2.37 18.97
CA SER A 92 -0.86 -1.59 20.18
C SER A 92 -1.15 -0.12 19.87
N GLU A 93 -1.51 0.66 20.90
CA GLU A 93 -1.80 2.10 20.76
C GLU A 93 -2.88 2.40 19.72
N LEU A 94 -3.90 1.54 19.72
CA LEU A 94 -5.05 1.68 18.85
C LEU A 94 -5.82 2.96 19.22
N VAL A 95 -6.06 3.79 18.22
CA VAL A 95 -6.79 5.06 18.35
C VAL A 95 -7.78 5.21 17.20
N THR A 96 -8.93 5.80 17.48
CA THR A 96 -9.84 6.32 16.46
C THR A 96 -9.36 7.70 16.06
N LEU A 97 -9.02 7.90 14.79
CA LEU A 97 -8.60 9.20 14.26
C LEU A 97 -9.80 10.03 13.81
N VAL A 98 -10.71 9.40 13.08
CA VAL A 98 -11.93 10.02 12.56
C VAL A 98 -13.05 8.99 12.62
N ASN A 99 -14.27 9.45 12.87
CA ASN A 99 -15.50 8.66 12.85
C ASN A 99 -16.60 9.42 12.10
N ASN A 100 -17.74 8.77 11.88
CA ASN A 100 -18.86 9.31 11.11
C ASN A 100 -18.47 9.67 9.67
N LEU A 101 -17.61 8.86 9.07
CA LEU A 101 -17.24 8.98 7.66
C LEU A 101 -18.27 8.27 6.80
N ASN A 102 -18.93 9.01 5.91
CA ASN A 102 -19.84 8.41 4.96
C ASN A 102 -19.06 7.88 3.74
N ASP A 103 -19.17 6.58 3.48
CA ASP A 103 -18.67 5.92 2.26
C ASP A 103 -17.17 6.16 1.98
N ALA A 104 -16.33 6.17 3.01
CA ALA A 104 -14.88 6.25 2.83
C ALA A 104 -14.36 4.93 2.25
N GLN A 105 -13.68 4.98 1.10
CA GLN A 105 -13.24 3.79 0.37
C GLN A 105 -11.73 3.57 0.37
N ASP A 106 -10.94 4.65 0.35
CA ASP A 106 -9.48 4.56 0.23
C ASP A 106 -8.76 5.61 1.09
N ILE A 107 -7.53 5.30 1.50
CA ILE A 107 -6.69 6.14 2.34
C ILE A 107 -5.23 6.08 1.88
N ILE A 108 -4.60 7.25 1.73
CA ILE A 108 -3.18 7.38 1.41
C ILE A 108 -2.50 8.35 2.38
N ILE A 109 -1.20 8.16 2.56
CA ILE A 109 -0.34 9.15 3.23
C ILE A 109 0.27 10.05 2.17
N TYR A 110 0.12 11.35 2.37
CA TYR A 110 0.82 12.37 1.59
C TYR A 110 2.06 12.85 2.37
N HIS A 111 3.22 12.32 2.00
CA HIS A 111 4.51 12.73 2.56
C HIS A 111 5.67 12.37 1.61
N GLU A 112 6.68 13.23 1.49
CA GLU A 112 7.82 13.02 0.58
C GLU A 112 8.54 11.68 0.83
N LEU A 113 8.70 11.30 2.10
CA LEU A 113 9.32 10.03 2.49
C LEU A 113 8.58 8.77 2.01
N VAL A 114 7.29 8.86 1.67
CA VAL A 114 6.53 7.72 1.11
C VAL A 114 6.88 7.50 -0.37
N GLN A 115 7.43 8.52 -1.04
CA GLN A 115 7.86 8.48 -2.45
C GLN A 115 9.34 8.84 -2.56
N PRO A 116 10.25 7.96 -2.09
CA PRO A 116 11.68 8.21 -2.16
C PRO A 116 12.14 8.40 -3.62
N SER A 117 13.13 9.27 -3.82
CA SER A 117 13.71 9.49 -5.15
C SER A 117 14.25 8.18 -5.73
N GLY A 118 13.85 7.88 -6.96
CA GLY A 118 14.31 6.73 -7.73
C GLY A 118 14.93 7.16 -9.05
N LYS A 119 15.60 6.21 -9.70
CA LYS A 119 16.14 6.41 -11.04
C LYS A 119 15.10 6.03 -12.09
N ASN A 120 14.82 6.94 -13.03
CA ASN A 120 14.02 6.61 -14.20
C ASN A 120 14.91 5.98 -15.29
N TRP A 121 14.93 4.65 -15.34
CA TRP A 121 15.73 3.88 -16.30
C TRP A 121 15.31 4.10 -17.76
N CYS A 122 14.07 4.52 -18.00
CA CYS A 122 13.55 4.78 -19.34
C CYS A 122 14.03 6.11 -19.94
N GLU A 123 14.62 7.00 -19.14
CA GLU A 123 15.07 8.33 -19.59
C GLU A 123 16.57 8.55 -19.40
N GLU A 124 17.32 7.49 -19.10
CA GLU A 124 18.75 7.61 -18.78
C GLU A 124 19.61 7.90 -20.01
N ASN A 125 19.45 7.11 -21.08
CA ASN A 125 20.33 7.15 -22.25
C ASN A 125 19.62 7.60 -23.54
N MET A 126 18.33 7.29 -23.65
CA MET A 126 17.51 7.56 -24.82
C MET A 126 16.08 7.79 -24.34
N ALA A 127 15.37 8.70 -25.01
CA ALA A 127 13.96 8.95 -24.73
C ALA A 127 13.15 7.64 -24.77
N ASN A 128 12.33 7.40 -23.75
CA ASN A 128 11.51 6.20 -23.60
C ASN A 128 12.29 4.87 -23.76
N GLY A 129 13.59 4.85 -23.43
CA GLY A 129 14.46 3.68 -23.55
C GLY A 129 14.60 3.13 -24.99
N GLY A 130 14.22 3.92 -26.00
CA GLY A 130 14.11 3.48 -27.40
C GLY A 130 12.86 2.66 -27.73
N CYS A 131 11.93 2.49 -26.78
CA CYS A 131 10.69 1.76 -27.00
C CYS A 131 9.77 2.52 -27.94
N SER A 132 9.18 1.81 -28.90
CA SER A 132 8.18 2.38 -29.82
C SER A 132 6.85 2.74 -29.17
N TYR A 133 6.54 2.15 -28.00
CA TYR A 133 5.30 2.40 -27.27
C TYR A 133 5.54 2.60 -25.77
N LEU A 134 5.47 1.56 -24.93
CA LEU A 134 5.70 1.69 -23.48
C LEU A 134 7.08 1.17 -23.09
N CYS A 135 7.78 1.93 -22.23
CA CYS A 135 8.96 1.47 -21.49
C CYS A 135 8.57 1.17 -20.04
N LEU A 136 8.75 -0.08 -19.60
CA LEU A 136 8.33 -0.53 -18.27
C LEU A 136 9.53 -1.06 -17.46
N PRO A 137 9.74 -0.60 -16.21
CA PRO A 137 10.80 -1.11 -15.35
C PRO A 137 10.69 -2.63 -15.14
N ALA A 138 11.79 -3.35 -15.37
CA ALA A 138 11.82 -4.80 -15.27
C ALA A 138 12.23 -5.27 -13.86
N PRO A 139 11.78 -6.45 -13.41
CA PRO A 139 12.16 -6.98 -12.10
C PRO A 139 13.67 -7.23 -12.01
N GLN A 140 14.28 -6.82 -10.90
CA GLN A 140 15.72 -7.03 -10.64
C GLN A 140 15.88 -8.31 -9.83
N ILE A 141 15.84 -9.47 -10.51
CA ILE A 141 15.88 -10.80 -9.88
C ILE A 141 17.33 -11.24 -9.64
N ASN A 142 18.23 -10.90 -10.55
CA ASN A 142 19.65 -11.18 -10.48
C ASN A 142 20.45 -10.03 -11.11
N GLU A 143 21.77 -10.09 -11.02
CA GLU A 143 22.66 -9.02 -11.52
C GLU A 143 22.54 -8.78 -13.04
N HIS A 144 22.07 -9.78 -13.80
CA HIS A 144 21.91 -9.72 -15.24
C HIS A 144 20.49 -9.32 -15.67
N SER A 145 19.60 -9.03 -14.72
CA SER A 145 18.24 -8.61 -15.05
C SER A 145 18.25 -7.27 -15.79
N PRO A 146 17.51 -7.15 -16.92
CA PRO A 146 17.40 -5.87 -17.63
C PRO A 146 16.76 -4.83 -16.71
N LYS A 147 17.09 -3.54 -16.90
CA LYS A 147 16.51 -2.45 -16.09
C LYS A 147 15.09 -2.10 -16.50
N TYR A 148 14.78 -2.26 -17.78
CA TYR A 148 13.45 -2.04 -18.35
C TYR A 148 13.23 -2.99 -19.54
N THR A 149 11.97 -3.10 -19.97
CA THR A 149 11.55 -3.82 -21.16
C THR A 149 10.48 -3.01 -21.90
N CYS A 150 10.43 -3.11 -23.23
CA CYS A 150 9.38 -2.48 -24.01
C CYS A 150 8.10 -3.33 -24.03
N ALA A 151 6.94 -2.67 -24.07
CA ALA A 151 5.63 -3.32 -24.14
C ALA A 151 4.77 -2.71 -25.26
N CYS A 152 3.98 -3.57 -25.91
CA CYS A 152 3.16 -3.21 -27.05
C CYS A 152 1.68 -3.02 -26.68
N PRO A 153 0.92 -2.24 -27.49
CA PRO A 153 -0.53 -2.19 -27.35
C PRO A 153 -1.17 -3.57 -27.52
N ALA A 154 -2.39 -3.73 -27.00
CA ALA A 154 -3.18 -4.94 -27.22
C ALA A 154 -3.34 -5.21 -28.74
N GLY A 155 -3.10 -6.45 -29.15
CA GLY A 155 -3.14 -6.87 -30.56
C GLY A 155 -1.85 -6.66 -31.37
N TYR A 156 -0.80 -6.11 -30.75
CA TYR A 156 0.52 -5.96 -31.35
C TYR A 156 1.55 -6.85 -30.63
N PHE A 157 2.60 -7.25 -31.35
CA PHE A 157 3.67 -8.09 -30.83
C PHE A 157 5.00 -7.36 -30.88
N LEU A 158 5.79 -7.55 -29.82
CA LEU A 158 7.15 -7.03 -29.76
C LEU A 158 8.02 -7.77 -30.79
N GLN A 159 8.76 -7.01 -31.58
CA GLN A 159 9.63 -7.55 -32.62
C GLN A 159 10.93 -8.10 -32.02
N GLU A 160 11.72 -8.80 -32.85
CA GLU A 160 13.00 -9.41 -32.43
C GLU A 160 14.03 -8.39 -31.90
N ASP A 161 13.91 -7.12 -32.31
CA ASP A 161 14.75 -6.04 -31.79
C ASP A 161 14.44 -5.66 -30.34
N GLY A 162 13.33 -6.16 -29.78
CA GLY A 162 12.90 -5.86 -28.41
C GLY A 162 12.41 -4.43 -28.19
N LEU A 163 12.24 -3.63 -29.26
CA LEU A 163 11.93 -2.20 -29.18
C LEU A 163 10.64 -1.84 -29.95
N ARG A 164 10.44 -2.46 -31.11
CA ARG A 164 9.35 -2.12 -32.04
C ARG A 164 8.15 -3.03 -31.87
N CYS A 165 6.96 -2.47 -32.10
CA CYS A 165 5.71 -3.21 -32.12
C CYS A 165 5.23 -3.35 -33.56
N ALA A 166 4.83 -4.56 -33.97
CA ALA A 166 4.16 -4.78 -35.25
C ALA A 166 2.98 -5.75 -35.09
N VAL A 167 2.03 -5.66 -36.02
CA VAL A 167 0.98 -6.66 -36.17
C VAL A 167 1.64 -7.89 -36.79
N SER A 168 1.36 -9.09 -36.28
CA SER A 168 1.81 -10.32 -36.94
C SER A 168 1.27 -10.35 -38.36
N GLY A 169 2.15 -10.44 -39.37
CA GLY A 169 1.79 -10.25 -40.77
C GLY A 169 0.71 -11.22 -41.26
N THR A 170 -0.42 -10.67 -41.69
CA THR A 170 -1.43 -11.18 -42.64
C THR A 170 -1.95 -12.63 -42.47
N GLY A 171 -3.23 -12.76 -42.13
CA GLY A 171 -4.11 -13.75 -42.78
C GLY A 171 -4.78 -14.79 -41.88
N THR A 172 -5.83 -14.37 -41.15
CA THR A 172 -7.14 -15.02 -40.98
C THR A 172 -7.81 -14.39 -39.76
N THR A 173 -9.13 -14.24 -39.81
CA THR A 173 -9.95 -13.86 -38.66
C THR A 173 -9.63 -14.76 -37.47
N VAL A 174 -8.78 -14.28 -36.56
CA VAL A 174 -8.68 -14.86 -35.22
C VAL A 174 -9.93 -14.37 -34.53
N ALA A 175 -10.95 -15.22 -34.50
CA ALA A 175 -12.06 -15.03 -33.58
C ALA A 175 -11.45 -14.84 -32.19
N TYR A 176 -11.80 -13.75 -31.52
CA TYR A 176 -11.57 -13.62 -30.09
C TYR A 176 -12.32 -14.77 -29.41
N THR A 177 -11.68 -15.92 -29.22
CA THR A 177 -12.08 -16.79 -28.12
C THR A 177 -11.54 -16.09 -26.89
N GLU A 178 -12.42 -15.35 -26.22
CA GLU A 178 -12.24 -15.03 -24.80
C GLU A 178 -11.67 -16.28 -24.14
N ALA A 179 -10.53 -16.14 -23.46
CA ALA A 179 -10.04 -17.20 -22.60
C ALA A 179 -11.17 -17.48 -21.61
N LYS A 180 -11.89 -18.59 -21.80
CA LYS A 180 -12.90 -19.03 -20.86
C LYS A 180 -12.13 -19.41 -19.60
N ASP A 181 -12.06 -18.47 -18.67
CA ASP A 181 -11.57 -18.71 -17.32
C ASP A 181 -12.40 -19.86 -16.74
N THR A 182 -11.78 -21.04 -16.65
CA THR A 182 -12.39 -22.21 -16.01
C THR A 182 -12.24 -22.20 -14.50
N SER A 183 -11.77 -21.09 -13.91
CA SER A 183 -11.99 -20.84 -12.49
C SER A 183 -13.36 -20.17 -12.28
N ARG A 184 -14.26 -20.92 -11.64
CA ARG A 184 -15.50 -20.35 -11.09
C ARG A 184 -15.08 -19.32 -10.03
N THR A 185 -15.70 -18.13 -10.10
CA THR A 185 -15.78 -17.01 -9.12
C THR A 185 -14.44 -16.30 -8.86
N GLU A 186 -14.18 -15.03 -9.18
CA GLU A 186 -14.95 -13.81 -9.45
C GLU A 186 -14.26 -12.97 -10.54
N LYS A 187 -14.99 -12.04 -11.18
CA LYS A 187 -14.46 -11.16 -12.24
C LYS A 187 -13.25 -10.34 -11.75
N SER A 188 -12.08 -10.61 -12.31
CA SER A 188 -10.95 -9.67 -12.26
C SER A 188 -11.33 -8.40 -13.04
N PRO A 189 -11.28 -7.19 -12.46
CA PRO A 189 -11.51 -5.98 -13.22
C PRO A 189 -10.33 -5.76 -14.17
N THR A 190 -10.58 -5.91 -15.47
CA THR A 190 -9.66 -5.47 -16.52
C THR A 190 -9.52 -3.96 -16.43
N VAL A 191 -8.39 -3.46 -15.90
CA VAL A 191 -8.05 -2.05 -15.97
C VAL A 191 -7.65 -1.74 -17.42
N GLY A 192 -8.65 -1.39 -18.23
CA GLY A 192 -8.44 -0.79 -19.54
C GLY A 192 -7.95 0.64 -19.34
N LEU A 193 -6.70 0.92 -19.74
CA LEU A 193 -6.21 2.29 -19.86
C LEU A 193 -6.93 2.96 -21.03
N VAL A 194 -8.00 3.69 -20.74
CA VAL A 194 -8.62 4.62 -21.68
C VAL A 194 -7.71 5.85 -21.75
N PRO A 195 -7.25 6.29 -22.94
CA PRO A 195 -6.55 7.56 -23.07
C PRO A 195 -7.58 8.68 -22.96
N GLY A 196 -7.79 9.16 -21.74
CA GLY A 196 -8.62 10.30 -21.41
C GLY A 196 -8.19 10.83 -20.06
N GLY A 197 -7.82 12.10 -19.99
CA GLY A 197 -7.31 12.75 -18.79
C GLY A 197 -8.16 12.44 -17.56
N PHE A 198 -7.51 11.91 -16.53
CA PHE A 198 -8.14 11.55 -15.27
C PHE A 198 -8.44 12.85 -14.51
N ASN A 199 -9.70 13.28 -14.53
CA ASN A 199 -10.16 14.43 -13.76
C ASN A 199 -10.69 13.93 -12.42
N ILE A 200 -9.87 13.98 -11.37
CA ILE A 200 -10.27 13.58 -10.02
C ILE A 200 -11.07 14.73 -9.40
N SER A 201 -12.38 14.75 -9.62
CA SER A 201 -13.30 15.51 -8.77
C SER A 201 -13.72 14.65 -7.58
N GLY A 202 -12.77 14.30 -6.73
CA GLY A 202 -13.01 13.66 -5.43
C GLY A 202 -12.81 14.70 -4.33
N THR A 203 -13.72 14.78 -3.37
CA THR A 203 -13.50 15.55 -2.15
C THR A 203 -12.44 14.83 -1.31
N VAL A 204 -11.22 15.35 -1.30
CA VAL A 204 -10.17 14.87 -0.40
C VAL A 204 -10.43 15.44 0.99
N SER A 205 -10.76 14.56 1.94
CA SER A 205 -10.78 14.92 3.35
C SER A 205 -9.37 14.76 3.90
N GLU A 206 -8.66 15.87 4.11
CA GLU A 206 -7.35 15.85 4.76
C GLU A 206 -7.50 15.55 6.25
N VAL A 207 -6.94 14.43 6.68
CA VAL A 207 -6.86 14.07 8.10
C VAL A 207 -5.41 14.20 8.54
N ALA A 208 -5.12 15.21 9.35
CA ALA A 208 -3.83 15.31 10.01
C ALA A 208 -3.76 14.24 11.11
N ALA A 209 -2.81 13.31 11.00
CA ALA A 209 -2.49 12.42 12.11
C ALA A 209 -2.04 13.26 13.30
N ALA A 210 -2.83 13.28 14.38
CA ALA A 210 -2.52 14.04 15.57
C ALA A 210 -1.17 13.54 16.13
N ARG A 211 -0.17 14.42 16.14
CA ARG A 211 1.00 14.22 17.00
C ARG A 211 0.47 14.20 18.42
N GLY A 212 0.50 13.03 19.05
CA GLY A 212 0.25 12.92 20.49
C GLY A 212 1.30 13.72 21.23
N THR A 213 1.02 14.99 21.52
CA THR A 213 1.78 15.75 22.48
C THR A 213 1.41 15.18 23.85
N SER A 214 2.26 14.30 24.38
CA SER A 214 2.21 13.88 25.77
C SER A 214 2.52 15.07 26.67
N GLY A 215 1.51 15.91 26.91
CA GLY A 215 1.51 16.97 27.91
C GLY A 215 1.47 16.40 29.33
N ALA A 216 2.38 15.49 29.68
CA ALA A 216 2.48 14.88 31.00
C ALA A 216 3.75 15.29 31.78
N TRP A 217 4.59 16.17 31.24
CA TRP A 217 5.88 16.50 31.87
C TRP A 217 5.94 17.81 32.65
N ALA A 218 4.83 18.54 32.81
CA ALA A 218 4.81 19.79 33.58
C ALA A 218 4.41 19.65 35.06
N ALA A 219 3.90 18.49 35.51
CA ALA A 219 3.37 18.34 36.88
C ALA A 219 4.37 17.72 37.89
N LEU A 220 5.45 17.08 37.42
CA LEU A 220 6.40 16.39 38.30
C LEU A 220 7.34 17.31 39.11
N PRO A 221 7.76 18.51 38.67
CA PRO A 221 8.64 19.35 39.48
C PRO A 221 7.89 20.08 40.61
N VAL A 222 6.60 20.37 40.42
CA VAL A 222 5.80 21.15 41.39
C VAL A 222 5.36 20.28 42.57
N LEU A 223 5.05 19.00 42.33
CA LEU A 223 4.68 18.08 43.41
C LEU A 223 5.86 17.77 44.36
N LEU A 224 7.08 17.69 43.84
CA LEU A 224 8.29 17.48 44.64
C LEU A 224 8.66 18.70 45.50
N LEU A 225 8.46 19.92 44.98
CA LEU A 225 8.67 21.16 45.75
C LEU A 225 7.65 21.33 46.89
N VAL A 226 6.38 20.99 46.66
CA VAL A 226 5.33 21.07 47.70
C VAL A 226 5.59 20.04 48.81
N MET A 227 6.02 18.82 48.47
CA MET A 227 6.35 17.79 49.47
C MET A 227 7.61 18.13 50.28
N ALA A 228 8.61 18.78 49.68
CA ALA A 228 9.81 19.23 50.40
C ALA A 228 9.51 20.37 51.38
N VAL A 229 8.59 21.29 51.04
CA VAL A 229 8.16 22.38 51.94
C VAL A 229 7.32 21.84 53.10
N VAL A 230 6.44 20.87 52.86
CA VAL A 230 5.63 20.22 53.91
C VAL A 230 6.50 19.36 54.84
N ALA A 231 7.48 18.62 54.31
CA ALA A 231 8.43 17.86 55.12
C ALA A 231 9.39 18.77 55.93
N GLY A 232 9.81 19.90 55.37
CA GLY A 232 10.61 20.90 56.06
C GLY A 232 9.86 21.60 57.19
N TYR A 233 8.56 21.86 57.03
CA TYR A 233 7.72 22.47 58.07
C TYR A 233 7.47 21.53 59.26
N PHE A 234 7.44 20.21 59.04
CA PHE A 234 7.25 19.22 60.11
C PHE A 234 8.54 18.88 60.87
N MET A 235 9.73 19.17 60.31
CA MET A 235 11.01 18.99 61.00
C MET A 235 11.46 20.19 61.84
N TRP A 236 10.67 21.27 61.87
CA TRP A 236 10.92 22.46 62.69
C TRP A 236 9.71 22.84 63.54
N ARG A 237 9.15 21.84 64.24
CA ARG A 237 8.33 22.00 65.44
C ARG A 237 8.61 20.85 66.40
#